data_AF-A0A2R6AEM2-F1
#
_entry.id   AF-A0A2R6AEM2-F1
#
_cell.length_a   1.000
_cell.length_b   1.000
_cell.length_c   1.000
_cell.angle_alpha   90.00
_cell.angle_beta   90.00
_cell.angle_gamma   90.00
#
_symmetry.space_group_name_H-M   'P 1'
#
loop_
_entity.id
_entity.type
_entity.pdbx_description
1 polymer ?
#
loop_
_entity_poly.entity_id
_entity_poly.type
_entity_poly.pdbx_seq_one_letter_code
_entity_poly.pdbx_strand_id
1 'polypeptide(L)' 'MPSHGSLTKAGKVRSATPKIQPKERRAPVPRIKKRTLYFKRFVYNSQASQQQASAEA' A
#
# COMPACT_ATOMS: atom_id res chain seq x y z
N MET A 1 40.49 -28.82 2.58
CA MET A 1 39.60 -27.77 3.13
C MET A 1 38.28 -27.85 2.37
N PRO A 2 37.10 -27.92 3.02
CA PRO A 2 35.85 -28.06 2.27
C PRO A 2 35.56 -26.72 1.56
N SER A 3 35.65 -26.73 0.23
CA SER A 3 35.62 -25.53 -0.62
C SER A 3 34.21 -24.93 -0.82
N HIS A 4 33.16 -25.65 -0.42
CA HIS A 4 31.78 -25.29 -0.73
C HIS A 4 30.91 -25.26 0.53
N GLY A 5 30.20 -24.15 0.73
CA GLY A 5 29.31 -23.92 1.85
C GLY A 5 28.06 -24.81 1.82
N SER A 6 27.41 -24.96 2.98
CA SER A 6 26.21 -25.79 3.12
C SER A 6 25.00 -25.18 2.39
N LEU A 7 24.42 -25.96 1.48
CA LEU A 7 23.18 -25.63 0.76
C LEU A 7 21.92 -25.75 1.62
N THR A 8 22.02 -26.27 2.85
CA THR A 8 20.85 -26.61 3.68
C THR A 8 20.02 -25.41 4.13
N LYS A 9 20.54 -24.18 3.98
CA LYS A 9 19.82 -22.93 4.31
C LYS A 9 19.03 -22.36 3.13
N ALA A 10 19.15 -22.92 1.93
CA ALA A 10 18.48 -22.42 0.74
C ALA A 10 16.96 -22.45 0.92
N GLY A 11 16.29 -21.32 0.71
CA GLY A 11 14.84 -21.23 0.77
C GLY A 11 14.19 -21.31 2.16
N LYS A 12 14.95 -21.50 3.24
CA LYS A 12 14.43 -21.66 4.63
C LYS A 12 13.40 -20.60 5.01
N VAL A 13 13.70 -19.34 4.70
CA VAL A 13 12.81 -18.22 5.07
C VAL A 13 11.53 -18.24 4.23
N ARG A 14 11.62 -18.59 2.95
CA ARG A 14 10.47 -18.62 2.02
C ARG A 14 9.54 -19.80 2.31
N SER A 15 10.06 -20.94 2.77
CA SER A 15 9.24 -22.09 3.17
C SER A 15 8.64 -21.91 4.56
N ALA A 16 9.33 -21.21 5.47
CA ALA A 16 8.81 -20.90 6.80
C ALA A 16 7.65 -19.90 6.77
N THR A 17 7.58 -19.02 5.78
CA THR A 17 6.48 -18.06 5.68
C THR A 17 5.16 -18.74 5.27
N PRO A 18 4.09 -18.66 6.08
CA PRO A 18 2.81 -19.23 5.71
C PRO A 18 2.23 -18.52 4.48
N LYS A 19 1.66 -19.29 3.54
CA LYS A 19 1.06 -18.75 2.33
C LYS A 19 -0.35 -18.21 2.63
N ILE A 20 -0.48 -16.89 2.72
CA ILE A 20 -1.75 -16.21 2.91
C ILE A 20 -2.39 -15.94 1.54
N GLN A 21 -3.69 -16.23 1.41
CA GLN A 21 -4.43 -15.98 0.18
C GLN A 21 -4.73 -14.48 -0.01
N PRO A 22 -4.69 -13.96 -1.25
CA PRO A 22 -5.02 -12.58 -1.52
C PRO A 22 -6.52 -12.33 -1.29
N LYS A 23 -6.86 -11.20 -0.66
CA LYS A 23 -8.25 -10.73 -0.58
C LYS A 23 -8.72 -10.29 -1.97
N GLU A 24 -9.95 -10.63 -2.33
CA GLU A 24 -10.57 -10.12 -3.55
C GLU A 24 -10.68 -8.59 -3.51
N ARG A 25 -10.23 -7.92 -4.58
CA ARG A 25 -10.33 -6.46 -4.73
C ARG A 25 -10.91 -6.11 -6.08
N ARG A 26 -11.97 -5.30 -6.08
CA ARG A 26 -12.52 -4.71 -7.30
C ARG A 26 -12.01 -3.28 -7.44
N ALA A 27 -11.24 -3.01 -8.48
CA ALA A 27 -10.80 -1.66 -8.80
C ALA A 27 -11.86 -0.97 -9.68
N PRO A 28 -12.22 0.30 -9.41
CA PRO A 28 -13.11 1.04 -10.29
C PRO A 28 -12.40 1.37 -11.61
N VAL A 29 -13.20 1.61 -12.66
CA VAL A 29 -12.74 2.06 -13.98
C VAL A 29 -11.85 3.31 -13.84
N PRO A 30 -10.78 3.46 -14.64
CA PRO A 30 -9.80 4.54 -14.49
C PRO A 30 -10.40 5.96 -14.41
N ARG A 31 -11.47 6.24 -15.15
CA ARG A 31 -12.17 7.54 -15.12
C ARG A 31 -12.75 7.85 -13.73
N ILE A 32 -13.40 6.88 -13.10
CA ILE A 32 -13.99 7.01 -11.75
C ILE A 32 -12.87 7.14 -10.71
N LYS A 33 -11.81 6.34 -10.85
CA LYS A 33 -10.62 6.44 -9.99
C LYS A 33 -9.97 7.81 -10.06
N LYS A 34 -9.76 8.37 -11.26
CA LYS A 34 -9.18 9.70 -11.44
C LYS A 34 -10.06 10.80 -10.87
N ARG A 35 -11.38 10.74 -11.09
CA ARG A 35 -12.34 11.68 -10.50
C ARG A 35 -12.27 11.66 -8.97
N THR A 36 -12.39 10.49 -8.35
CA THR A 36 -12.34 10.35 -6.88
C THR A 36 -10.99 10.80 -6.30
N LEU A 37 -9.87 10.52 -6.98
CA LEU A 37 -8.55 11.00 -6.57
C LEU A 37 -8.43 12.53 -6.64
N TYR A 38 -8.97 13.17 -7.68
CA TYR A 38 -8.98 14.64 -7.78
C TYR A 38 -9.72 15.28 -6.61
N PHE A 39 -10.96 14.83 -6.34
CA PHE A 39 -11.74 15.35 -5.22
C PHE A 39 -11.04 15.13 -3.88
N LYS A 40 -10.49 13.93 -3.64
CA LYS A 40 -9.73 13.63 -2.41
C LYS A 40 -8.49 14.51 -2.24
N ARG A 41 -7.72 14.72 -3.32
CA ARG A 41 -6.43 15.43 -3.24
C ARG A 41 -6.56 16.96 -3.20
N PHE A 42 -7.49 17.51 -3.96
CA PHE A 42 -7.52 18.95 -4.21
C PHE A 42 -8.75 19.63 -3.61
N VAL A 43 -9.91 18.97 -3.60
CA VAL A 43 -11.16 19.59 -3.13
C VAL A 43 -11.33 19.38 -1.64
N TYR A 44 -11.29 18.13 -1.16
CA TYR A 44 -11.53 17.85 0.26
C TYR A 44 -10.33 18.21 1.13
N ASN A 45 -9.11 18.02 0.63
CA ASN A 45 -7.90 18.35 1.38
C ASN A 45 -7.71 19.87 1.57
N SER A 46 -8.07 20.68 0.56
CA SER A 46 -8.01 22.14 0.69
C SER A 46 -9.03 22.66 1.70
N GLN A 47 -10.26 22.14 1.66
CA GLN A 47 -11.31 22.50 2.63
C GLN A 47 -10.92 22.14 4.06
N ALA A 48 -10.32 20.96 4.28
CA ALA A 48 -9.84 20.56 5.59
C ALA A 48 -8.76 21.52 6.14
N SER A 49 -7.81 21.95 5.29
CA SER A 49 -6.78 22.91 5.71
C SER A 49 -7.34 24.30 6.05
N GLN A 50 -8.35 24.77 5.30
CA GLN A 50 -8.99 26.06 5.57
C GLN A 50 -9.84 26.01 6.84
N GLN A 51 -10.56 24.92 7.07
CA GLN A 51 -11.35 24.71 8.28
C GLN A 51 -10.47 24.65 9.54
N GLN A 52 -9.30 24.01 9.46
CA GLN A 52 -8.31 24.00 10.54
C GLN A 52 -7.79 25.41 10.83
N ALA A 53 -7.41 26.17 9.80
CA ALA A 53 -6.95 27.55 9.97
C ALA A 53 -8.03 28.48 10.58
N SER A 54 -9.31 28.28 10.23
CA SER A 54 -10.42 29.05 10.83
C SER A 54 -10.80 28.61 12.25
N ALA A 55 -10.45 27.37 12.64
CA ALA A 55 -10.75 26.85 13.98
C ALA A 55 -9.64 27.19 15.00
N GLU A 56 -8.45 27.51 14.51
CA GLU A 56 -7.29 27.94 15.33
C GLU A 56 -7.20 29.47 15.51
N ALA A 57 -8.05 30.24 14.82
CA ALA A 57 -8.17 31.71 14.93
C ALA A 57 -9.41 32.09 15.77
#